data_AF-X1CNH7-F1
#
_entry.id   AF-X1CNH7-F1
#
_cell.length_a   1.000
_cell.length_b   1.000
_cell.length_c   1.000
_cell.angle_alpha   90.00
_cell.angle_beta   90.00
_cell.angle_gamma   90.00
#
_symmetry.space_group_name_H-M   'P 1'
#
loop_
_entity.id
_entity.type
_entity.pdbx_description
1 polymer ?
#
loop_
_entity_poly.entity_id
_entity_poly.type
_entity_poly.pdbx_seq_one_letter_code
_entity_poly.pdbx_strand_id
1 'polypeptide(L)'
;MSLIPAFEIGVWNTWIFMAAWLFFHIVPLTWPIFRYDIKAMFKKGAASPPYNKTEKIINNFGTVVWVILFIYSIFLPLPLGTPLLYAGIALFVVGLIICEIAGIPWATAPVDEPITRGIYRYSRHPIYIGVFVQYIGIGI
;
A
#
# COMPACT_ATOMS: atom_id res chain seq x y z
N MET A 1 17.97 3.85 -24.12
CA MET A 1 17.72 3.54 -22.69
C MET A 1 18.02 2.06 -22.50
N SER A 2 18.88 1.70 -21.54
CA SER A 2 19.07 0.28 -21.20
C SER A 2 17.76 -0.26 -20.62
N LEU A 3 17.34 -1.46 -21.04
CA LEU A 3 16.18 -2.14 -20.46
C LEU A 3 16.46 -2.66 -19.04
N ILE A 4 17.76 -2.77 -18.70
CA ILE A 4 18.22 -3.20 -17.39
C ILE A 4 18.79 -1.97 -16.67
N PRO A 5 18.20 -1.55 -15.55
CA PRO A 5 18.75 -0.48 -14.74
C PRO A 5 20.15 -0.85 -14.26
N ALA A 6 21.03 0.14 -14.11
CA ALA A 6 22.29 -0.07 -13.39
C ALA A 6 21.93 -0.32 -11.91
N PHE A 7 22.18 -1.55 -11.44
CA PHE A 7 21.95 -1.89 -10.05
C PHE A 7 23.05 -1.29 -9.19
N GLU A 8 22.67 -0.41 -8.27
CA GLU A 8 23.60 0.26 -7.36
C GLU A 8 22.96 0.31 -5.97
N ILE A 9 23.77 0.14 -4.92
CA ILE A 9 23.30 0.35 -3.56
C ILE A 9 23.36 1.85 -3.28
N GLY A 10 22.23 2.44 -2.94
CA GLY A 10 22.12 3.88 -2.70
C GLY A 10 21.02 4.24 -1.73
N VAL A 11 21.17 5.41 -1.10
CA VAL A 11 20.11 6.01 -0.28
C VAL A 11 18.94 6.44 -1.18
N TRP A 12 19.24 6.91 -2.40
CA TRP A 12 18.26 7.40 -3.39
C TRP A 12 17.72 6.30 -4.29
N ASN A 13 17.24 5.23 -3.67
CA ASN A 13 16.74 4.05 -4.37
C ASN A 13 15.25 3.85 -4.08
N THR A 14 14.60 3.02 -4.89
CA THR A 14 13.15 2.78 -4.86
C THR A 14 12.65 2.25 -3.51
N TRP A 15 13.52 1.70 -2.66
CA TRP A 15 13.17 1.28 -1.30
C TRP A 15 12.54 2.40 -0.46
N ILE A 16 12.81 3.68 -0.76
CA ILE A 16 12.15 4.82 -0.10
C ILE A 16 10.63 4.73 -0.24
N PHE A 17 10.13 4.39 -1.43
CA PHE A 17 8.69 4.22 -1.66
C PHE A 17 8.13 3.02 -0.91
N MET A 18 8.87 1.90 -0.86
CA MET A 18 8.45 0.71 -0.13
C MET A 18 8.40 0.95 1.38
N ALA A 19 9.39 1.67 1.92
CA ALA A 19 9.43 2.08 3.32
C ALA A 19 8.28 3.06 3.65
N ALA A 20 8.02 4.04 2.78
CA ALA A 20 6.89 4.96 2.93
C ALA A 20 5.56 4.20 2.88
N TRP A 21 5.40 3.28 1.93
CA TRP A 21 4.22 2.43 1.79
C TRP A 21 3.97 1.65 3.09
N LEU A 22 5.00 0.99 3.64
CA LEU A 22 4.90 0.22 4.88
C LEU A 22 4.55 1.12 6.07
N PHE A 23 5.21 2.28 6.19
CA PHE A 23 4.96 3.23 7.27
C PHE A 23 3.51 3.72 7.27
N PHE A 24 3.00 4.20 6.15
CA PHE A 24 1.65 4.76 6.06
C PHE A 24 0.53 3.70 6.15
N HIS A 25 0.79 2.45 5.75
CA HIS A 25 -0.19 1.37 5.93
C HIS A 25 -0.23 0.80 7.36
N ILE A 26 0.82 0.99 8.16
CA ILE A 26 0.86 0.61 9.59
C ILE A 26 0.42 1.76 10.49
N VAL A 27 0.78 3.00 10.13
CA VAL A 27 0.51 4.22 10.90
C VAL A 27 -0.37 5.15 10.04
N PRO A 28 -1.70 5.00 10.10
CA PRO A 28 -2.59 5.85 9.33
C PRO A 28 -2.47 7.31 9.77
N LEU A 29 -2.30 8.22 8.82
CA LEU A 29 -2.13 9.65 9.10
C LEU A 29 -3.39 10.30 9.69
N THR A 30 -4.53 9.67 9.44
CA THR A 30 -5.83 10.09 9.94
C THR A 30 -6.03 9.82 11.43
N TRP A 31 -5.24 8.93 12.04
CA TRP A 31 -5.45 8.52 13.44
C TRP A 31 -5.39 9.68 14.46
N PRO A 32 -4.41 10.61 14.43
CA PRO A 32 -4.37 11.73 15.39
C PRO A 32 -5.62 12.62 15.38
N ILE A 33 -6.31 12.69 14.23
CA ILE A 33 -7.51 13.50 14.02
C ILE A 33 -8.76 12.76 14.47
N PHE A 34 -8.95 11.52 14.00
CA PHE A 34 -10.18 10.76 14.23
C PHE A 34 -10.17 9.94 15.53
N ARG A 35 -8.99 9.70 16.11
CA ARG A 35 -8.76 9.01 17.39
C ARG A 35 -9.54 7.69 17.54
N TYR A 36 -9.71 6.96 16.45
CA TYR A 36 -10.35 5.65 16.47
C TYR A 36 -9.49 4.60 17.20
N ASP A 37 -10.14 3.51 17.62
CA ASP A 37 -9.47 2.39 18.28
C ASP A 37 -8.66 1.56 17.27
N ILE A 38 -7.34 1.74 17.30
CA ILE A 38 -6.38 1.00 16.47
C ILE A 38 -6.47 -0.51 16.71
N LYS A 39 -6.70 -0.96 17.97
CA LYS A 39 -6.79 -2.40 18.28
C LYS A 39 -8.04 -3.00 17.65
N ALA A 40 -9.17 -2.30 17.74
CA ALA A 40 -10.41 -2.73 17.10
C ALA A 40 -10.27 -2.76 15.57
N MET A 41 -9.58 -1.77 14.98
CA MET A 41 -9.27 -1.74 13.55
C MET A 41 -8.46 -2.97 13.11
N PHE A 42 -7.38 -3.33 13.81
CA PHE A 42 -6.60 -4.52 13.48
C PHE A 42 -7.37 -5.83 13.73
N LYS A 43 -8.19 -5.89 14.78
CA LYS A 43 -9.05 -7.05 15.05
C LYS A 43 -10.02 -7.33 13.89
N LYS A 44 -10.59 -6.30 13.25
CA LYS A 44 -11.43 -6.47 12.04
C LYS A 44 -10.66 -7.11 10.90
N GLY A 45 -9.41 -6.68 10.66
CA GLY A 45 -8.56 -7.29 9.63
C GLY A 45 -8.27 -8.77 9.90
N ALA A 46 -8.06 -9.12 11.17
CA ALA A 46 -7.81 -10.48 11.61
C ALA A 46 -9.06 -11.39 11.59
N ALA A 47 -10.26 -10.83 11.50
CA ALA A 47 -11.53 -11.59 11.47
C ALA A 47 -11.80 -12.26 10.11
N SER A 48 -10.83 -12.29 9.21
CA SER A 48 -10.95 -12.95 7.91
C SER A 48 -11.15 -14.47 8.08
N PRO A 49 -12.03 -15.10 7.27
CA PRO A 49 -12.17 -16.54 7.30
C PRO A 49 -10.83 -17.23 6.98
N PRO A 50 -10.58 -18.42 7.55
CA PRO A 50 -9.33 -19.13 7.32
C PRO A 50 -9.19 -19.48 5.83
N TYR A 51 -7.99 -19.26 5.28
CA TYR A 51 -7.71 -19.62 3.91
C TYR A 51 -7.89 -21.11 3.66
N ASN A 52 -8.50 -21.45 2.52
CA ASN A 52 -8.42 -22.80 1.99
C ASN A 52 -6.98 -23.12 1.50
N LYS A 53 -6.70 -24.38 1.15
CA LYS A 53 -5.34 -24.80 0.75
C LYS A 53 -4.80 -23.99 -0.44
N THR A 54 -5.64 -23.73 -1.43
CA THR A 54 -5.27 -22.99 -2.65
C THR A 54 -5.02 -21.51 -2.34
N GLU A 55 -5.91 -20.87 -1.60
CA GLU A 55 -5.76 -19.48 -1.15
C GLU A 55 -4.49 -19.29 -0.33
N LYS A 56 -4.17 -20.24 0.56
CA LYS A 56 -2.94 -20.21 1.35
C LYS A 56 -1.70 -20.28 0.48
N ILE A 57 -1.70 -21.13 -0.55
CA ILE A 57 -0.57 -21.23 -1.50
C ILE A 57 -0.42 -19.92 -2.27
N ILE A 58 -1.51 -19.37 -2.80
CA ILE A 58 -1.50 -18.11 -3.57
C ILE A 58 -1.02 -16.95 -2.68
N ASN A 59 -1.52 -16.86 -1.45
CA ASN A 59 -1.12 -15.83 -0.50
C ASN A 59 0.37 -15.93 -0.15
N ASN A 60 0.87 -17.13 0.12
CA ASN A 60 2.29 -17.35 0.40
C ASN A 60 3.16 -16.99 -0.81
N PHE A 61 2.76 -17.41 -2.01
CA PHE A 61 3.48 -17.07 -3.25
C PHE A 61 3.52 -15.55 -3.46
N GLY A 62 2.37 -14.87 -3.33
CA GLY A 62 2.29 -13.41 -3.42
C GLY A 62 3.17 -12.72 -2.38
N THR A 63 3.23 -13.25 -1.15
CA THR A 63 4.09 -12.73 -0.09
C THR A 63 5.57 -12.86 -0.45
N VAL A 64 5.99 -14.01 -0.99
CA VAL A 64 7.38 -14.23 -1.43
C VAL A 64 7.74 -13.27 -2.57
N VAL A 65 6.86 -13.12 -3.56
CA VAL A 65 7.07 -12.16 -4.67
C VAL A 65 7.22 -10.74 -4.12
N TRP A 66 6.35 -10.33 -3.19
CA TRP A 66 6.42 -9.01 -2.57
C TRP A 66 7.74 -8.78 -1.82
N VAL A 67 8.21 -9.77 -1.04
CA VAL A 67 9.51 -9.69 -0.35
C VAL A 67 10.67 -9.57 -1.34
N ILE A 68 10.64 -10.33 -2.44
CA ILE A 68 11.67 -10.23 -3.49
C ILE A 68 11.65 -8.83 -4.11
N LEU A 69 10.48 -8.27 -4.42
CA LEU A 69 10.35 -6.90 -4.95
C LEU A 69 10.84 -5.84 -3.96
N PHE A 70 10.60 -6.04 -2.66
CA PHE A 70 11.13 -5.15 -1.63
C PHE A 70 12.66 -5.18 -1.62
N ILE A 71 13.28 -6.37 -1.64
CA ILE A 71 14.75 -6.50 -1.69
C ILE A 71 15.29 -5.90 -2.99
N TYR A 72 14.63 -6.17 -4.11
CA TYR A 72 14.99 -5.61 -5.41
C TYR A 72 15.02 -4.07 -5.40
N SER A 73 14.06 -3.43 -4.72
CA SER A 73 13.98 -1.97 -4.61
C SER A 73 15.18 -1.31 -3.93
N ILE A 74 15.96 -2.07 -3.14
CA ILE A 74 17.20 -1.59 -2.50
C ILE A 74 18.29 -1.33 -3.52
N PHE A 75 18.26 -2.00 -4.67
CA PHE A 75 19.30 -1.92 -5.71
C PHE A 75 18.89 -1.07 -6.90
N LEU A 76 17.66 -0.52 -6.90
CA LEU A 76 17.11 0.22 -8.03
C LEU A 76 17.24 1.74 -7.78
N PRO A 77 18.16 2.44 -8.47
CA PRO A 77 18.33 3.88 -8.28
C PRO A 77 17.14 4.66 -8.84
N LEU A 78 16.75 5.71 -8.12
CA LEU A 78 15.70 6.61 -8.60
C LEU A 78 16.23 7.45 -9.77
N PRO A 79 15.41 7.69 -10.81
CA PRO A 79 15.78 8.53 -11.94
C PRO A 79 15.68 10.02 -11.53
N LEU A 80 16.62 10.48 -10.69
CA LEU A 80 16.66 11.84 -10.15
C LEU A 80 16.67 12.91 -11.26
N GLY A 81 15.91 13.98 -11.04
CA GLY A 81 15.81 15.10 -11.99
C GLY A 81 15.00 14.81 -13.26
N THR A 82 14.37 13.64 -13.36
CA THR A 82 13.51 13.31 -14.53
C THR A 82 12.04 13.68 -14.28
N PRO A 83 11.30 14.10 -15.33
CA PRO A 83 9.85 14.29 -15.23
C PRO A 83 9.09 13.04 -14.79
N LEU A 84 9.60 11.85 -15.15
CA LEU A 84 9.01 10.56 -14.80
C LEU A 84 9.00 10.35 -13.28
N LEU A 85 10.11 10.65 -12.59
CA LEU A 85 10.16 10.57 -11.13
C LEU A 85 9.05 11.38 -10.46
N TYR A 86 8.82 12.62 -10.93
CA TYR A 86 7.77 13.47 -10.36
C TYR A 86 6.36 12.93 -10.65
N ALA A 87 6.13 12.36 -11.83
CA ALA A 87 4.87 11.68 -12.15
C ALA A 87 4.65 10.45 -11.26
N GLY A 88 5.69 9.65 -11.03
CA GLY A 88 5.68 8.50 -10.13
C GLY A 88 5.35 8.90 -8.69
N ILE A 89 6.02 9.93 -8.17
CA ILE A 89 5.73 10.51 -6.84
C ILE A 89 4.28 10.99 -6.76
N ALA A 90 3.79 11.72 -7.77
CA ALA A 90 2.43 12.23 -7.78
C ALA A 90 1.39 11.11 -7.71
N LEU A 91 1.55 10.05 -8.52
CA LEU A 91 0.66 8.89 -8.46
C LEU A 91 0.76 8.16 -7.14
N PHE A 92 1.97 7.98 -6.60
CA PHE A 92 2.14 7.36 -5.29
C PHE A 92 1.38 8.11 -4.19
N VAL A 93 1.49 9.45 -4.16
CA VAL A 93 0.76 10.30 -3.21
C VAL A 93 -0.75 10.23 -3.43
N VAL A 94 -1.23 10.23 -4.68
CA VAL A 94 -2.66 10.05 -4.98
C VAL A 94 -3.17 8.71 -4.43
N GLY A 95 -2.44 7.62 -4.66
CA GLY A 95 -2.82 6.31 -4.14
C GLY A 95 -2.79 6.24 -2.61
N LEU A 96 -1.84 6.92 -1.95
CA LEU A 96 -1.82 7.08 -0.49
C LEU A 96 -3.06 7.83 0.01
N ILE A 97 -3.45 8.93 -0.63
CA ILE A 97 -4.66 9.69 -0.28
C ILE A 97 -5.91 8.81 -0.39
N ILE A 98 -6.02 8.00 -1.44
CA ILE A 98 -7.12 7.05 -1.60
C ILE A 98 -7.14 6.04 -0.45
N CYS A 99 -5.98 5.49 -0.08
CA CYS A 99 -5.86 4.56 1.06
C CYS A 99 -6.29 5.20 2.38
N GLU A 100 -5.86 6.45 2.66
CA GLU A 100 -6.27 7.16 3.88
C GLU A 100 -7.78 7.44 3.92
N ILE A 101 -8.37 7.87 2.79
CA ILE A 101 -9.82 8.09 2.69
C ILE A 101 -10.60 6.78 2.88
N ALA A 102 -10.09 5.65 2.36
CA ALA A 102 -10.65 4.32 2.65
C ALA A 102 -10.46 3.91 4.12
N GLY A 103 -9.29 4.21 4.69
CA GLY A 103 -8.94 3.83 6.05
C GLY A 103 -9.89 4.40 7.09
N ILE A 104 -10.43 5.61 6.87
CA ILE A 104 -11.33 6.27 7.83
C ILE A 104 -12.61 5.43 8.09
N PRO A 105 -13.49 5.14 7.11
CA PRO A 105 -14.66 4.29 7.36
C PRO A 105 -14.31 2.91 7.92
N TRP A 106 -13.21 2.31 7.46
CA TRP A 106 -12.73 1.02 7.95
C TRP A 106 -12.40 1.07 9.45
N ALA A 107 -11.69 2.11 9.87
CA ALA A 107 -11.27 2.29 11.25
C ALA A 107 -12.43 2.69 12.17
N THR A 108 -13.36 3.52 11.70
CA THR A 108 -14.43 4.09 12.54
C THR A 108 -15.71 3.25 12.63
N ALA A 109 -15.96 2.33 11.69
CA ALA A 109 -17.18 1.51 11.71
C ALA A 109 -17.23 0.57 12.94
N PRO A 110 -18.40 0.05 13.32
CA PRO A 110 -18.49 -1.09 14.25
C PRO A 110 -17.77 -2.32 13.68
N VAL A 111 -17.35 -3.26 14.55
CA VAL A 111 -16.65 -4.49 14.13
C VAL A 111 -17.59 -5.47 13.43
N ASP A 112 -18.85 -5.49 13.86
CA ASP A 112 -19.83 -6.52 13.45
C ASP A 112 -20.76 -6.06 12.32
N GLU A 113 -20.50 -4.90 11.73
CA GLU A 113 -21.33 -4.33 10.66
C GLU A 113 -20.55 -4.15 9.35
N PRO A 114 -21.18 -4.40 8.18
CA PRO A 114 -20.58 -4.09 6.90
C PRO A 114 -20.26 -2.60 6.74
N ILE A 115 -19.08 -2.30 6.22
CA ILE A 115 -18.67 -0.92 5.95
C ILE A 115 -19.32 -0.45 4.65
N THR A 116 -20.24 0.50 4.76
CA THR A 116 -21.07 0.99 3.65
C THR A 116 -21.00 2.52 3.48
N ARG A 117 -20.07 3.18 4.16
CA ARG A 117 -19.92 4.65 4.17
C ARG A 117 -18.67 5.09 3.41
N GLY A 118 -18.68 6.34 2.96
CA GLY A 118 -17.58 6.90 2.16
C GLY A 118 -17.41 6.15 0.84
N ILE A 119 -16.17 5.91 0.45
CA ILE A 119 -15.85 5.26 -0.83
C ILE A 119 -16.23 3.77 -0.88
N TYR A 120 -16.55 3.16 0.27
CA TYR A 120 -17.10 1.79 0.33
C TYR A 120 -18.50 1.67 -0.28
N ARG A 121 -19.18 2.79 -0.57
CA ARG A 121 -20.45 2.79 -1.32
C ARG A 121 -20.30 2.35 -2.77
N TYR A 122 -19.12 2.54 -3.35
CA TYR A 122 -18.85 2.27 -4.76
C TYR A 122 -18.05 0.98 -4.97
N SER A 123 -17.23 0.57 -4.00
CA SER A 123 -16.41 -0.64 -4.07
C SER A 123 -16.29 -1.29 -2.70
N ARG A 124 -16.26 -2.63 -2.64
CA ARG A 124 -15.99 -3.38 -1.40
C ARG A 124 -14.50 -3.39 -1.02
N HIS A 125 -13.61 -3.07 -1.96
CA HIS A 125 -12.16 -3.07 -1.76
C HIS A 125 -11.50 -1.78 -2.29
N PRO A 126 -11.90 -0.59 -1.77
CA PRO A 126 -11.37 0.67 -2.25
C PRO A 126 -9.87 0.86 -1.95
N ILE A 127 -9.34 0.24 -0.88
CA ILE A 127 -7.91 0.23 -0.56
C ILE A 127 -7.08 -0.35 -1.72
N TYR A 128 -7.59 -1.37 -2.42
CA TYR A 128 -6.85 -1.99 -3.53
C TYR A 128 -6.66 -1.04 -4.70
N ILE A 129 -7.57 -0.09 -4.92
CA ILE A 129 -7.41 0.96 -5.92
C ILE A 129 -6.25 1.88 -5.52
N GLY A 130 -6.19 2.30 -4.26
CA GLY A 130 -5.09 3.13 -3.75
C GLY A 130 -3.73 2.43 -3.82
N VAL A 131 -3.67 1.14 -3.46
CA VAL A 131 -2.46 0.32 -3.55
C VAL A 131 -2.03 0.12 -5.01
N PHE A 132 -2.98 -0.12 -5.92
CA PHE A 132 -2.70 -0.26 -7.34
C PHE A 132 -2.11 1.02 -7.94
N VAL A 133 -2.70 2.18 -7.65
CA VAL A 133 -2.18 3.48 -8.09
C VAL A 133 -0.78 3.76 -7.49
N GLN A 134 -0.53 3.35 -6.24
CA GLN A 134 0.81 3.43 -5.64
C GLN A 134 1.84 2.59 -6.40
N TYR A 135 1.51 1.34 -6.75
CA TYR A 135 2.43 0.49 -7.51
C TYR A 135 2.69 1.01 -8.93
N ILE A 136 1.70 1.63 -9.58
CA ILE A 136 1.94 2.34 -10.84
C ILE A 136 2.94 3.47 -10.60
N GLY A 137 2.74 4.30 -9.57
CA GLY A 137 3.67 5.38 -9.23
C GLY A 137 5.10 4.91 -8.95
N ILE A 138 5.25 3.76 -8.30
CA ILE A 138 6.57 3.12 -8.03
C ILE A 138 7.23 2.62 -9.33
N GLY A 139 6.45 2.21 -10.32
CA GLY A 139 6.93 1.65 -11.57
C GLY A 139 7.27 2.67 -12.66
N ILE A 140 6.96 3.96 -12.45
CA ILE A 140 7.30 5.08 -13.35
C ILE A 140 8.65 5.67 -12.95
#